data_AF-U1P7W2-F1
#
_entry.id   AF-U1P7W2-F1
#
_cell.length_a   1.000
_cell.length_b   1.000
_cell.length_c   1.000
_cell.angle_alpha   90.00
_cell.angle_beta   90.00
_cell.angle_gamma   90.00
#
_symmetry.space_group_name_H-M   'P 1'
#
loop_
_entity.id
_entity.type
_entity.pdbx_description
1 polymer ?
#
loop_
_entity_poly.entity_id
_entity_poly.type
_entity_poly.pdbx_seq_one_letter_code
_entity_poly.pdbx_strand_id
1 'polypeptide(L)'
;MEATFARDESAFWGLLDYYYRNQSRLSIDNVSRLTESFLAGTGVDAAAVVADADNEAYDDAVQADLDAGEAGDVGRSTPAVALFRDGAFVTTANGSVSYDLIANTLGEA
;
A
#
# COMPACT_ATOMS: atom_id res chain seq x y z
N MET A 1 -0.24 -5.75 4.04
CA MET A 1 -1.33 -4.95 4.66
C MET A 1 -2.70 -5.36 4.13
N GLU A 2 -2.75 -6.27 3.14
CA GLU A 2 -3.96 -6.95 2.65
C GLU A 2 -4.91 -7.44 3.76
N ALA A 3 -4.37 -8.11 4.78
CA ALA A 3 -5.17 -8.58 5.92
C ALA A 3 -5.98 -7.47 6.61
N THR A 4 -5.43 -6.25 6.71
CA THR A 4 -6.16 -5.10 7.27
C THR A 4 -7.20 -4.59 6.28
N PHE A 5 -6.82 -4.40 5.02
CA PHE A 5 -7.71 -3.88 3.97
C PHE A 5 -8.93 -4.78 3.77
N ALA A 6 -8.72 -6.11 3.75
CA ALA A 6 -9.79 -7.09 3.62
C ALA A 6 -10.79 -7.07 4.78
N ARG A 7 -10.41 -6.53 5.94
CA ARG A 7 -11.26 -6.42 7.14
C ARG A 7 -11.91 -5.06 7.26
N ASP A 8 -11.14 -3.99 7.09
CA ASP A 8 -11.63 -2.62 7.18
C ASP A 8 -10.70 -1.64 6.43
N GLU A 9 -11.26 -1.00 5.40
CA GLU A 9 -10.53 -0.05 4.57
C GLU A 9 -10.09 1.21 5.35
N SER A 10 -10.90 1.71 6.28
CA SER A 10 -10.53 2.89 7.07
C SER A 10 -9.36 2.60 8.02
N ALA A 11 -9.33 1.42 8.62
CA ALA A 11 -8.24 0.93 9.43
C ALA A 11 -6.97 0.72 8.60
N PHE A 12 -7.08 0.25 7.35
CA PHE A 12 -5.96 0.17 6.43
C PHE A 12 -5.34 1.54 6.16
N TRP A 13 -6.14 2.53 5.76
CA TRP A 13 -5.64 3.88 5.48
C TRP A 13 -5.05 4.53 6.74
N GLY A 14 -5.66 4.30 7.90
CA GLY A 14 -5.11 4.73 9.18
C GLY A 14 -3.75 4.09 9.51
N LEU A 15 -3.61 2.79 9.26
CA LEU A 15 -2.37 2.05 9.50
C LEU A 15 -1.26 2.50 8.55
N LEU A 16 -1.59 2.75 7.28
CA LEU A 16 -0.64 3.27 6.29
C LEU A 16 -0.12 4.67 6.69
N ASP A 17 -1.01 5.58 7.10
CA ASP A 17 -0.62 6.90 7.62
C ASP A 17 0.25 6.76 8.88
N TYR A 18 -0.11 5.86 9.80
CA TYR A 18 0.69 5.55 10.97
C TYR A 18 2.11 5.09 10.60
N TYR A 19 2.25 4.22 9.58
CA TYR A 19 3.55 3.75 9.10
C TYR A 19 4.39 4.88 8.52
N TYR A 20 3.84 5.71 7.64
CA TYR A 20 4.59 6.84 7.08
C TYR A 20 5.04 7.83 8.16
N ARG A 21 4.18 8.15 9.12
CA ARG A 21 4.52 9.06 10.24
C ARG A 21 5.59 8.50 11.17
N ASN A 22 5.67 7.19 11.30
CA ASN A 22 6.59 6.51 12.23
C ASN A 22 7.71 5.73 11.53
N GLN A 23 7.90 5.92 10.21
CA GLN A 23 8.76 5.07 9.38
C GLN A 23 10.19 4.91 9.92
N SER A 24 10.75 5.96 10.53
CA SER A 24 12.10 5.95 11.10
C SER A 24 12.24 5.12 12.38
N ARG A 25 11.13 4.67 12.95
CA ARG A 25 11.05 3.89 14.19
C ARG A 25 10.58 2.46 13.96
N LEU A 26 10.09 2.14 12.77
CA LEU A 26 9.69 0.80 12.39
C LEU A 26 10.92 -0.05 12.08
N SER A 27 10.88 -1.30 12.52
CA SER A 27 11.87 -2.32 12.17
C SER A 27 11.20 -3.68 12.06
N ILE A 28 11.88 -4.65 11.45
CA ILE A 28 11.41 -6.03 11.36
C ILE A 28 11.08 -6.62 12.75
N ASP A 29 11.81 -6.22 13.79
CA ASP A 29 11.65 -6.75 15.15
C ASP A 29 10.42 -6.17 15.88
N ASN A 30 9.92 -5.02 15.43
CA ASN A 30 8.88 -4.29 16.16
C ASN A 30 7.60 -4.05 15.36
N VAL A 31 7.64 -4.23 14.03
CA VAL A 31 6.52 -3.86 13.15
C VAL A 31 5.26 -4.59 13.56
N SER A 32 5.25 -5.92 13.69
CA SER A 32 4.05 -6.70 14.06
C SER A 32 3.42 -6.22 15.37
N ARG A 33 4.23 -5.97 16.41
CA ARG A 33 3.75 -5.44 17.69
C ARG A 33 3.16 -4.04 17.56
N LEU A 34 3.78 -3.18 16.76
CA LEU A 34 3.29 -1.81 16.54
C LEU A 34 2.02 -1.79 15.67
N THR A 35 1.92 -2.69 14.69
CA THR A 35 0.71 -2.95 13.91
C THR A 35 -0.44 -3.36 14.81
N GLU A 36 -0.22 -4.38 15.65
CA GLU A 36 -1.24 -4.89 16.58
C GLU A 36 -1.72 -3.79 17.53
N SER A 37 -0.77 -3.06 18.12
CA SER A 37 -1.06 -1.96 19.03
C SER A 37 -1.84 -0.82 18.37
N PHE A 38 -1.60 -0.53 17.09
CA PHE A 38 -2.36 0.47 16.35
C PHE A 38 -3.80 -0.02 16.08
N LEU A 39 -3.93 -1.25 15.57
CA LEU A 39 -5.21 -1.82 15.16
C LEU A 39 -6.15 -2.13 16.34
N ALA A 40 -5.61 -2.35 17.54
CA ALA A 40 -6.43 -2.48 18.75
C ALA A 40 -7.38 -1.26 18.98
N GLY A 41 -7.09 -0.11 18.39
CA GLY A 41 -7.94 1.09 18.43
C GLY A 41 -8.99 1.21 17.32
N THR A 42 -9.01 0.32 16.32
CA THR A 42 -9.83 0.47 15.10
C THR A 42 -11.03 -0.47 15.02
N GLY A 43 -11.19 -1.39 15.98
CA GLY A 43 -12.27 -2.40 15.99
C GLY A 43 -11.98 -3.63 15.13
N VAL A 44 -10.85 -3.66 14.42
CA VAL A 44 -10.34 -4.84 13.70
C VAL A 44 -9.74 -5.84 14.69
N ASP A 45 -9.88 -7.14 14.40
CA ASP A 45 -9.14 -8.18 15.12
C ASP A 45 -7.64 -8.08 14.80
N ALA A 46 -6.93 -7.30 15.63
CA ALA A 46 -5.52 -6.99 15.45
C ALA A 46 -4.63 -8.24 15.52
N ALA A 47 -4.97 -9.20 16.40
CA ALA A 47 -4.23 -10.44 16.54
C ALA A 47 -4.38 -11.32 15.29
N ALA A 48 -5.58 -11.39 14.72
CA ALA A 48 -5.80 -12.11 13.46
C ALA A 48 -5.05 -11.47 12.28
N VAL A 49 -4.96 -10.12 12.22
CA VAL A 49 -4.16 -9.44 11.19
C VAL A 49 -2.68 -9.80 11.28
N VAL A 50 -2.11 -9.79 12.50
CA VAL A 50 -0.70 -10.17 12.69
C VAL A 50 -0.50 -11.65 12.37
N ALA A 51 -1.41 -12.52 12.81
CA ALA A 51 -1.35 -13.94 12.48
C ALA A 51 -1.40 -14.21 10.98
N ASP A 52 -2.23 -13.50 10.22
CA ASP A 52 -2.28 -13.63 8.76
C ASP A 52 -0.98 -13.17 8.09
N ALA A 53 -0.35 -12.11 8.61
CA ALA A 53 0.93 -11.63 8.12
C ALA A 53 2.06 -12.64 8.41
N ASP A 54 2.11 -13.18 9.63
CA ASP A 54 3.12 -14.17 10.05
C ASP A 54 2.98 -15.51 9.32
N ASN A 55 1.75 -15.89 8.95
CA ASN A 55 1.46 -17.12 8.20
C ASN A 55 1.42 -16.90 6.68
N GLU A 56 1.84 -15.72 6.19
CA GLU A 56 1.92 -15.42 4.76
C GLU A 56 0.57 -15.62 4.03
N ALA A 57 -0.56 -15.42 4.74
CA ALA A 57 -1.90 -15.77 4.24
C ALA A 57 -2.34 -14.98 2.99
N TYR A 58 -1.65 -13.88 2.69
CA TYR A 58 -1.88 -13.01 1.54
C TYR A 58 -0.64 -12.90 0.63
N ASP A 59 0.34 -13.79 0.78
CA ASP A 59 1.60 -13.72 0.01
C ASP A 59 1.35 -13.83 -1.50
N ASP A 60 0.44 -14.70 -1.94
CA ASP A 60 0.04 -14.79 -3.35
C ASP A 60 -0.49 -13.46 -3.91
N ALA A 61 -1.26 -12.71 -3.11
CA ALA A 61 -1.79 -11.41 -3.53
C ALA A 61 -0.70 -10.35 -3.61
N VAL A 62 0.20 -10.32 -2.61
CA VAL A 62 1.35 -9.42 -2.59
C VAL A 62 2.29 -9.72 -3.76
N GLN A 63 2.57 -10.98 -4.03
CA GLN A 63 3.44 -11.41 -5.12
C GLN A 63 2.82 -11.09 -6.48
N ALA A 64 1.50 -11.24 -6.65
CA ALA A 64 0.81 -10.84 -7.86
C ALA A 64 0.97 -9.34 -8.17
N ASP A 65 0.91 -8.47 -7.15
CA ASP A 65 1.13 -7.03 -7.31
C ASP A 65 2.59 -6.70 -7.64
N LEU A 66 3.54 -7.39 -7.01
CA LEU A 66 4.97 -7.25 -7.31
C LEU A 66 5.29 -7.68 -8.75
N ASP A 67 4.76 -8.83 -9.18
CA ASP A 67 4.93 -9.36 -10.53
C ASP A 67 4.31 -8.42 -11.58
N ALA A 68 3.13 -7.86 -11.29
CA ALA A 68 2.50 -6.87 -12.17
C ALA A 68 3.34 -5.58 -12.28
N GLY A 69 3.92 -5.12 -11.17
CA GLY A 69 4.86 -4.01 -11.16
C GLY A 69 6.09 -4.27 -12.03
N GLU A 70 6.73 -5.43 -11.85
CA GLU A 70 7.89 -5.84 -12.64
C GLU A 70 7.57 -5.96 -14.13
N ALA A 71 6.49 -6.66 -14.48
CA ALA A 71 6.05 -6.84 -15.86
C ALA A 71 5.69 -5.51 -16.54
N GLY A 72 5.17 -4.55 -15.77
CA GLY A 72 4.85 -3.20 -16.21
C GLY A 72 6.05 -2.23 -16.25
N ASP A 73 7.24 -2.68 -15.84
CA ASP A 73 8.42 -1.84 -15.62
C ASP A 73 8.17 -0.65 -14.66
N VAL A 74 7.28 -0.88 -13.69
CA VAL A 74 6.87 0.06 -12.63
C VAL A 74 7.60 -0.29 -11.34
N GLY A 75 7.89 0.71 -10.50
CA GLY A 75 8.40 0.46 -9.15
C GLY A 75 9.93 0.43 -9.01
N ARG A 76 10.69 0.70 -10.08
CA ARG A 76 12.15 0.95 -9.96
C ARG A 76 12.50 2.14 -9.05
N SER A 77 11.56 3.07 -8.89
CA SER A 77 11.63 4.20 -7.96
C SER A 77 10.24 4.41 -7.35
N THR A 78 10.18 4.77 -6.07
CA THR A 78 8.91 5.02 -5.36
C THR A 78 8.80 6.49 -4.93
N PRO A 79 7.60 7.10 -4.92
CA PRO A 79 6.35 6.54 -5.44
C PRO A 79 6.35 6.42 -6.98
N ALA A 80 5.61 5.46 -7.51
CA ALA A 80 5.34 5.33 -8.94
C ALA A 80 3.84 5.15 -9.14
N VAL A 81 3.30 5.81 -10.17
CA VAL A 81 1.88 5.77 -10.51
C VAL A 81 1.74 5.43 -11.99
N ALA A 82 1.11 4.30 -12.29
CA ALA A 82 0.73 3.94 -13.66
C ALA A 82 -0.61 4.60 -14.00
N LEU A 83 -0.66 5.33 -15.12
CA LEU A 83 -1.81 6.12 -15.53
C LEU A 83 -2.52 5.46 -16.70
N PHE A 84 -3.83 5.25 -16.54
CA PHE A 84 -4.70 4.65 -17.54
C PHE A 84 -5.83 5.62 -17.88
N ARG A 85 -6.15 5.73 -19.16
CA ARG A 85 -7.32 6.47 -19.67
C ARG A 85 -8.12 5.53 -20.55
N ASP A 86 -9.42 5.41 -20.30
CA ASP A 86 -10.33 4.53 -21.05
C ASP A 86 -9.86 3.07 -21.13
N GLY A 87 -9.23 2.59 -20.06
CA GLY A 87 -8.65 1.24 -19.97
C GLY A 87 -7.32 1.04 -20.72
N ALA A 88 -6.81 2.07 -21.39
CA ALA A 88 -5.52 2.03 -22.07
C ALA A 88 -4.42 2.68 -21.22
N PHE A 89 -3.25 2.04 -21.16
CA PHE A 89 -2.06 2.61 -20.53
C PHE A 89 -1.63 3.88 -21.27
N VAL A 90 -1.39 4.96 -20.52
CA VAL A 90 -0.92 6.25 -21.05
C VAL A 90 0.57 6.40 -20.78
N THR A 91 0.96 6.37 -19.50
CA THR A 91 2.34 6.58 -19.06
C THR A 91 2.50 6.23 -17.58
N THR A 92 3.72 6.31 -17.07
CA THR A 92 4.05 6.18 -15.64
C THR A 92 4.65 7.50 -15.14
N ALA A 93 4.17 7.98 -14.00
CA ALA A 93 4.78 9.09 -13.27
C ALA A 93 5.61 8.54 -12.11
N ASN A 94 6.87 8.97 -11.98
CA ASN A 94 7.82 8.46 -10.99
C ASN A 94 8.31 9.58 -10.07
N GLY A 95 8.44 9.28 -8.78
CA GLY A 95 8.84 10.21 -7.75
C GLY A 95 7.73 11.15 -7.30
N SER A 96 8.10 12.17 -6.52
CA SER A 96 7.17 13.18 -6.04
C SER A 96 6.72 14.08 -7.19
N VAL A 97 5.48 13.89 -7.64
CA VAL A 97 4.85 14.67 -8.72
C VAL A 97 3.60 15.37 -8.20
N SER A 98 3.24 16.50 -8.81
CA SER A 98 2.04 17.23 -8.41
C SER A 98 0.77 16.52 -8.87
N TYR A 99 -0.32 16.71 -8.12
CA TYR A 99 -1.65 16.28 -8.55
C TYR A 99 -2.02 16.86 -9.92
N ASP A 100 -1.74 18.14 -10.15
CA ASP A 100 -2.02 18.79 -11.44
C ASP A 100 -1.32 18.12 -12.61
N LEU A 101 -0.10 17.59 -12.44
CA LEU A 101 0.58 16.84 -13.50
C LEU A 101 -0.20 15.56 -13.84
N ILE A 102 -0.67 14.84 -12.81
CA ILE A 102 -1.47 13.63 -12.99
C ILE A 102 -2.80 13.95 -13.68
N ALA A 103 -3.56 14.92 -13.18
CA ALA A 103 -4.84 15.33 -13.74
C ALA A 103 -4.73 15.79 -15.19
N ASN A 104 -3.74 16.63 -15.52
CA ASN A 104 -3.46 17.04 -16.90
C ASN A 104 -3.12 15.85 -17.80
N THR A 105 -2.31 14.90 -17.31
CA THR A 105 -1.93 13.69 -18.07
C THR A 105 -3.14 12.81 -18.36
N LEU A 106 -4.11 12.74 -17.44
CA LEU A 106 -5.37 12.04 -17.59
C LEU A 106 -6.46 12.84 -18.32
N GLY A 107 -6.24 14.14 -18.58
CA GLY A 107 -7.19 14.99 -19.29
C GLY A 107 -8.40 15.38 -18.44
N GLU A 108 -8.19 15.45 -17.12
CA GLU A 108 -9.21 15.82 -16.13
C GLU A 108 -9.21 17.34 -15.81
N ALA A 109 -8.33 18.11 -16.46
CA ALA A 109 -8.12 19.54 -16.25
C ALA A 109 -8.73 20.41 -17.36
#